data_AF-A0A970BPT2-F1
#
_entry.id   AF-A0A970BPT2-F1
#
_cell.length_a   1.000
_cell.length_b   1.000
_cell.length_c   1.000
_cell.angle_alpha   90.00
_cell.angle_beta   90.00
_cell.angle_gamma   90.00
#
_symmetry.space_group_name_H-M   'P 1'
#
loop_
_entity.id
_entity.type
_entity.pdbx_description
1 polymer ?
#
loop_
_entity_poly.entity_id
_entity_poly.type
_entity_poly.pdbx_seq_one_letter_code
_entity_poly.pdbx_strand_id
1 'polypeptide(L)' 'MNPQAQRRILYPEAEIQQRVREMGAEISRDYAGKELIMAAVLKGSLYFFADLTRAIDIPIQL' A
#
# COMPACT_ATOMS: atom_id res chain seq x y z
N MET A 1 -14.30 -24.58 16.86
CA MET A 1 -13.85 -24.09 15.54
C MET A 1 -15.10 -23.95 14.68
N ASN A 2 -15.53 -22.72 14.37
CA ASN A 2 -16.78 -22.49 13.62
C ASN A 2 -16.56 -22.88 12.14
N PRO A 3 -17.22 -23.93 11.62
CA PRO A 3 -16.96 -24.46 10.29
C PRO A 3 -17.57 -23.62 9.14
N GLN A 4 -18.21 -22.48 9.44
CA GLN A 4 -18.99 -21.71 8.47
C GLN A 4 -18.37 -20.36 8.05
N ALA A 5 -17.14 -20.04 8.45
CA ALA A 5 -16.45 -18.85 7.94
C ALA A 5 -15.88 -19.12 6.54
N GLN A 6 -16.74 -19.20 5.53
CA GLN A 6 -16.33 -19.33 4.14
C GLN A 6 -15.59 -18.03 3.74
N ARG A 7 -14.27 -18.13 3.51
CA ARG A 7 -13.45 -16.98 3.10
C ARG A 7 -13.83 -16.57 1.68
N ARG A 8 -14.61 -15.48 1.55
CA ARG A 8 -14.93 -14.87 0.26
C ARG A 8 -13.87 -13.82 -0.07
N ILE A 9 -13.35 -13.85 -1.31
CA ILE A 9 -12.49 -12.79 -1.84
C ILE A 9 -13.33 -11.51 -1.95
N LEU A 10 -12.92 -10.46 -1.24
CA LEU A 10 -13.56 -9.14 -1.34
C LEU A 10 -12.93 -8.32 -2.46
N TYR A 11 -11.61 -8.38 -2.58
CA TYR A 11 -10.82 -7.68 -3.59
C TYR A 11 -9.84 -8.67 -4.24
N PRO A 12 -9.87 -8.83 -5.56
CA PRO A 12 -8.83 -9.54 -6.29
C PRO A 12 -7.47 -8.85 -6.12
N GLU A 13 -6.39 -9.62 -6.23
CA GLU A 13 -5.02 -9.09 -6.16
C GLU A 13 -4.76 -7.95 -7.15
N ALA A 14 -5.25 -8.10 -8.39
CA ALA A 14 -5.07 -7.08 -9.43
C ALA A 14 -5.70 -5.73 -9.06
N GLU A 15 -6.84 -5.74 -8.35
CA GLU A 15 -7.51 -4.52 -7.88
C GLU A 15 -6.70 -3.82 -6.79
N ILE A 16 -6.16 -4.59 -5.84
CA ILE A 16 -5.29 -4.08 -4.79
C ILE A 16 -4.03 -3.46 -5.41
N GLN A 17 -3.38 -4.18 -6.34
CA GLN A 17 -2.16 -3.70 -7.00
C GLN A 17 -2.42 -2.45 -7.85
N GLN A 18 -3.58 -2.37 -8.51
CA GLN A 18 -3.99 -1.17 -9.23
C GLN A 18 -4.14 0.02 -8.29
N ARG A 19 -4.83 -0.17 -7.16
CA ARG A 19 -5.03 0.92 -6.19
C ARG A 19 -3.71 1.38 -5.56
N VAL A 20 -2.81 0.45 -5.26
CA VAL A 20 -1.47 0.79 -4.73
C VAL A 20 -0.69 1.67 -5.72
N ARG A 21 -0.70 1.33 -7.02
CA ARG A 21 -0.04 2.15 -8.06
C ARG A 21 -0.62 3.56 -8.15
N GLU A 22 -1.95 3.66 -8.13
CA GLU A 22 -2.64 4.96 -8.14
C GLU A 22 -2.25 5.82 -6.92
N MET A 23 -2.23 5.21 -5.73
CA MET A 23 -1.82 5.89 -4.50
C MET A 23 -0.35 6.31 -4.55
N GLY A 24 0.54 5.45 -5.04
CA GLY A 24 1.96 5.79 -5.21
C GLY A 24 2.14 7.01 -6.12
N ALA A 25 1.49 7.02 -7.28
CA ALA A 25 1.53 8.15 -8.22
C ALA A 25 0.92 9.44 -7.64
N GLU A 26 -0.13 9.33 -6.82
CA GLU A 26 -0.73 10.46 -6.10
C GLU A 26 0.26 11.06 -5.08
N ILE A 27 0.82 10.22 -4.22
CA ILE A 27 1.80 10.63 -3.21
C ILE A 27 3.04 11.25 -3.87
N SER A 28 3.56 10.64 -4.94
CA SER A 28 4.72 11.16 -5.67
C SER A 28 4.49 12.55 -6.25
N ARG A 29 3.29 12.84 -6.77
CA ARG A 29 2.97 14.21 -7.22
C ARG A 29 2.90 15.18 -6.06
N ASP A 30 2.19 14.81 -5.00
CA ASP A 30 1.86 15.73 -3.90
C ASP A 30 3.08 16.09 -3.04
N TYR A 31 4.05 15.17 -3.01
CA TYR A 31 5.32 15.30 -2.28
C TYR A 31 6.53 15.56 -3.19
N ALA A 32 6.32 15.88 -4.47
CA ALA A 32 7.41 16.23 -5.38
C ALA A 32 8.27 17.38 -4.81
N GLY A 33 9.58 17.15 -4.71
CA GLY A 33 10.53 18.12 -4.16
C GLY A 33 10.48 18.30 -2.63
N LYS A 34 9.74 17.46 -1.91
CA LYS A 34 9.66 17.46 -0.44
C LYS A 34 10.31 16.21 0.13
N GLU A 35 10.71 16.29 1.40
CA GLU A 35 11.12 15.10 2.15
C GLU A 35 9.88 14.32 2.61
N LEU A 36 9.75 13.08 2.15
CA LEU A 36 8.66 12.18 2.51
C LEU A 36 9.14 11.12 3.52
N ILE A 37 8.56 11.16 4.72
CA ILE A 37 8.75 10.15 5.77
C ILE A 37 7.53 9.23 5.79
N MET A 38 7.76 7.93 5.69
CA MET A 38 6.72 6.90 5.68
C MET A 38 6.77 6.08 6.96
N ALA A 39 5.64 5.93 7.64
CA ALA A 39 5.53 5.12 8.86
C ALA A 39 4.49 4.01 8.69
N ALA A 40 4.81 2.81 9.16
CA ALA A 40 3.95 1.63 9.08
C ALA A 40 3.37 1.24 10.45
N VAL A 41 2.05 0.95 10.49
CA VAL A 41 1.40 0.42 11.69
C VAL A 41 1.40 -1.11 11.66
N LEU A 42 2.29 -1.70 12.45
CA LEU A 42 2.48 -3.14 12.48
C LEU A 42 1.37 -3.90 13.24
N LYS A 43 1.10 -5.16 12.90
CA LYS A 43 1.76 -5.99 11.88
C LYS A 43 1.03 -6.02 10.52
N GLY A 44 -0.25 -5.68 10.51
CA GLY A 44 -1.15 -5.89 9.37
C GLY A 44 -0.79 -5.08 8.13
N SER A 45 -0.12 -3.94 8.27
CA SER A 45 0.21 -3.07 7.14
C SER A 45 1.47 -3.51 6.38
N LEU A 46 2.21 -4.51 6.83
CA LEU A 46 3.56 -4.80 6.32
C LEU A 46 3.61 -4.99 4.79
N TYR A 47 2.71 -5.81 4.25
CA TYR A 47 2.69 -6.11 2.82
C TYR A 47 2.22 -4.91 1.99
N PHE A 48 1.14 -4.25 2.43
CA PHE A 48 0.65 -3.02 1.81
C PHE A 48 1.72 -1.92 1.81
N PHE A 49 2.43 -1.76 2.92
CA PHE A 49 3.50 -0.77 3.06
C PHE A 49 4.65 -1.06 2.10
N ALA A 50 5.09 -2.32 2.00
CA ALA A 50 6.13 -2.71 1.05
C ALA A 50 5.71 -2.49 -0.41
N ASP A 51 4.45 -2.72 -0.75
CA ASP A 51 3.96 -2.48 -2.11
C ASP A 51 3.83 -0.98 -2.40
N LEU A 52 3.36 -0.19 -1.43
CA LEU A 52 3.22 1.25 -1.57
C LEU A 52 4.57 1.95 -1.69
N THR A 53 5.58 1.57 -0.91
CA THR A 53 6.92 2.18 -1.00
C THR A 53 7.57 1.97 -2.37
N ARG A 54 7.29 0.84 -3.05
CA ARG A 54 7.77 0.58 -4.42
C ARG A 54 7.02 1.36 -5.50
N ALA A 55 5.80 1.79 -5.23
CA ALA A 55 4.96 2.53 -6.16
C ALA A 55 5.21 4.05 -6.11
N ILE A 56 6.04 4.53 -5.17
CA ILE A 56 6.37 5.94 -5.02
C ILE A 56 7.68 6.23 -5.76
N ASP A 57 7.61 7.14 -6.75
CA ASP A 57 8.70 7.49 -7.66
C ASP A 57 9.63 8.63 -7.16
N ILE A 58 9.54 8.98 -5.87
CA ILE A 58 10.38 10.01 -5.24
C ILE A 58 11.17 9.42 -4.07
N PRO A 59 12.29 10.03 -3.64
CA PRO A 59 13.02 9.57 -2.47
C PRO A 59 12.13 9.50 -1.22
N ILE A 60 12.21 8.39 -0.49
CA ILE A 60 11.47 8.16 0.76
C ILE A 60 12.42 7.86 1.92
N GLN A 61 11.94 8.15 3.13
CA GLN A 61 12.52 7.68 4.38
C GLN A 61 11.51 6.77 5.08
N LEU A 62 12.00 5.71 5.72
CA LEU A 62 11.20 4.71 6.45
C LEU A 62 11.35 4.85 7.96
#